data_AF-A0A3D2NK20-F1
#
_entry.id   AF-A0A3D2NK20-F1
#
_cell.length_a   1.000
_cell.length_b   1.000
_cell.length_c   1.000
_cell.angle_alpha   90.00
_cell.angle_beta   90.00
_cell.angle_gamma   90.00
#
_symmetry.space_group_name_H-M   'P 1'
#
loop_
_entity.id
_entity.type
_entity.pdbx_description
1 polymer ?
#
loop_
_entity_poly.entity_id
_entity_poly.type
_entity_poly.pdbx_seq_one_letter_code
_entity_poly.pdbx_strand_id
1 'polypeptide(L)'
;MHPENVISHYESLASLTGQMRNAAVDGEWDVLVGLEQQCRHQVARMRSADQPVALEEAARQRKIQLIKKILADDAAIRNRTESWMGQLQRIMQSNRHEQRLNQSYGAM
;
A
#
# COMPACT_ATOMS: atom_id res chain seq x y z
N MET A 1 0.93 16.24 22.05
CA MET A 1 -0.18 15.39 21.51
C MET A 1 -0.90 14.76 22.70
N HIS A 2 -2.23 14.59 22.68
CA HIS A 2 -2.95 13.89 23.77
C HIS A 2 -3.01 12.38 23.51
N PRO A 3 -3.07 11.52 24.54
CA PRO A 3 -3.11 10.05 24.41
C PRO A 3 -4.20 9.53 23.46
N GLU A 4 -5.41 10.09 23.56
CA GLU A 4 -6.54 9.71 22.70
C GLU A 4 -6.26 10.05 21.23
N ASN A 5 -5.68 11.23 20.97
CA ASN A 5 -5.31 11.64 19.62
C ASN A 5 -4.31 10.65 19.01
N VAL A 6 -3.33 10.15 19.78
CA VAL A 6 -2.35 9.16 19.30
C VAL A 6 -3.05 7.93 18.75
N ILE A 7 -3.98 7.34 19.52
CA ILE A 7 -4.70 6.13 19.08
C ILE A 7 -5.56 6.42 17.85
N SER A 8 -6.33 7.50 17.85
CA SER A 8 -7.16 7.87 16.69
C SER A 8 -6.33 8.03 15.41
N HIS A 9 -5.13 8.60 15.49
CA HIS A 9 -4.24 8.71 14.32
C HIS A 9 -3.80 7.34 13.77
N TYR A 10 -3.48 6.38 14.64
CA TYR A 10 -3.17 5.01 14.20
C TYR A 10 -4.39 4.26 13.67
N GLU A 11 -5.58 4.53 14.21
CA GLU A 11 -6.84 3.96 13.69
C GLU A 11 -7.17 4.50 12.30
N SER A 12 -7.04 5.81 12.08
CA SER A 12 -7.18 6.40 10.75
C SER A 12 -6.16 5.83 9.78
N LEU A 13 -4.90 5.66 10.19
CA LEU A 13 -3.86 5.08 9.33
C LEU A 13 -4.18 3.61 8.99
N ALA A 14 -4.61 2.82 9.96
CA ALA A 14 -5.01 1.42 9.75
C ALA A 14 -6.29 1.27 8.91
N SER A 15 -7.18 2.26 8.91
CA SER A 15 -8.32 2.31 7.99
C SER A 15 -7.85 2.63 6.57
N LEU A 16 -6.95 3.59 6.42
CA LEU A 16 -6.43 4.01 5.13
C LEU A 16 -5.60 2.92 4.45
N THR A 17 -4.71 2.23 5.17
CA THR A 17 -3.96 1.08 4.62
C THR A 17 -4.87 -0.09 4.28
N GLY A 18 -5.96 -0.28 5.01
CA GLY A 18 -7.01 -1.25 4.66
C GLY A 18 -7.70 -0.92 3.33
N GLN A 19 -7.99 0.36 3.08
CA GLN A 19 -8.54 0.81 1.79
C GLN A 19 -7.52 0.62 0.66
N MET A 20 -6.24 0.95 0.89
CA MET A 20 -5.17 0.70 -0.08
C MET A 20 -5.05 -0.80 -0.42
N ARG A 21 -5.15 -1.67 0.58
CA ARG A 21 -5.15 -3.12 0.37
C ARG A 21 -6.31 -3.57 -0.52
N ASN A 22 -7.52 -3.07 -0.27
CA ASN A 22 -8.69 -3.40 -1.09
C ASN A 22 -8.49 -2.93 -2.54
N ALA A 23 -8.08 -1.67 -2.75
CA ALA A 23 -7.80 -1.15 -4.08
C ALA A 23 -6.73 -1.98 -4.84
N ALA A 24 -5.67 -2.43 -4.14
CA ALA A 24 -4.66 -3.31 -4.74
C ALA A 24 -5.25 -4.68 -5.14
N VAL A 25 -6.08 -5.28 -4.28
CA VAL A 25 -6.76 -6.56 -4.55
C VAL A 25 -7.71 -6.46 -5.73
N ASP A 26 -8.43 -5.35 -5.84
CA ASP A 26 -9.40 -5.09 -6.91
C ASP A 26 -8.73 -4.59 -8.19
N GLY A 27 -7.45 -4.22 -8.13
CA GLY A 27 -6.68 -3.71 -9.28
C GLY A 27 -7.00 -2.25 -9.63
N GLU A 28 -7.59 -1.50 -8.70
CA GLU A 28 -7.88 -0.07 -8.84
C GLU A 28 -6.61 0.77 -8.62
N TRP A 29 -5.67 0.71 -9.57
CA TRP A 29 -4.34 1.30 -9.42
C TRP A 29 -4.34 2.82 -9.23
N ASP A 30 -5.23 3.54 -9.92
CA ASP A 30 -5.36 5.00 -9.76
C ASP A 30 -5.85 5.36 -8.35
N VAL A 31 -6.81 4.58 -7.83
CA VAL A 31 -7.31 4.72 -6.44
C VAL A 31 -6.19 4.43 -5.45
N LEU A 32 -5.42 3.35 -5.67
CA LEU A 32 -4.29 3.00 -4.82
C LEU A 32 -3.25 4.12 -4.75
N VAL A 33 -2.90 4.73 -5.89
CA VAL A 33 -1.97 5.88 -5.95
C VAL A 33 -2.53 7.09 -5.20
N GLY A 34 -3.82 7.39 -5.36
CA GLY A 34 -4.47 8.47 -4.62
C GLY A 34 -4.47 8.25 -3.10
N LEU A 35 -4.74 7.03 -2.66
CA LEU A 35 -4.70 6.66 -1.24
C LEU A 35 -3.28 6.66 -0.66
N GLU A 36 -2.28 6.25 -1.45
CA GLU A 36 -0.86 6.30 -1.06
C GLU A 36 -0.40 7.74 -0.75
N GLN A 37 -0.81 8.71 -1.57
CA GLN A 37 -0.51 10.13 -1.35
C GLN A 37 -1.13 10.64 -0.04
N GLN A 38 -2.39 10.28 0.23
CA GLN A 38 -3.06 10.61 1.49
C GLN A 38 -2.33 9.99 2.69
N CYS A 39 -1.89 8.74 2.56
CA CYS A 39 -1.15 8.01 3.59
C CYS A 39 0.18 8.70 3.90
N ARG A 40 0.95 9.07 2.87
CA ARG A 40 2.20 9.85 3.03
C ARG A 40 1.96 11.16 3.76
N HIS A 41 0.92 11.90 3.38
CA HIS A 41 0.60 13.18 4.02
C HIS A 41 0.23 13.01 5.50
N GLN A 42 -0.60 12.01 5.83
CA GLN A 42 -0.98 11.73 7.21
C GLN A 42 0.22 11.31 8.06
N VAL A 43 1.08 10.42 7.56
CA VAL A 43 2.31 10.00 8.26
C VAL A 43 3.25 11.18 8.48
N ALA A 44 3.42 12.06 7.50
CA ALA A 44 4.23 13.27 7.65
C ALA A 44 3.70 14.18 8.77
N ARG A 45 2.38 14.39 8.84
CA ARG A 45 1.73 15.16 9.91
C ARG A 45 1.88 14.50 11.28
N MET A 46 1.82 13.18 11.35
CA MET A 46 2.04 12.45 12.61
C MET A 46 3.48 12.61 13.09
N ARG A 47 4.47 12.52 12.20
CA ARG A 47 5.89 12.70 12.54
C ARG A 47 6.21 14.12 13.02
N SER A 48 5.62 15.15 12.41
CA SER A 48 5.84 16.53 12.86
C SER A 48 5.16 16.86 14.19
N ALA A 49 4.10 16.13 14.54
CA ALA A 49 3.38 16.25 15.81
C ALA A 49 3.87 15.27 16.89
N ASP A 50 4.88 14.44 16.59
CA ASP A 50 5.33 13.37 17.47
C ASP A 50 6.01 13.96 18.70
N GLN A 51 5.36 13.78 19.83
CA GLN A 51 5.88 14.15 21.15
C GLN A 51 5.78 12.90 22.02
N PRO A 52 6.74 12.64 22.92
CA PRO A 52 6.63 11.53 23.86
C PRO A 52 5.38 11.73 24.72
N VAL A 53 4.37 10.90 24.50
CA VAL A 53 3.14 10.86 25.31
C VAL A 53 3.17 9.60 26.14
N ALA A 54 3.02 9.75 27.46
CA ALA A 54 2.78 8.63 28.34
C ALA A 54 1.42 8.02 28.00
N LEU A 55 1.44 6.81 27.44
CA LEU A 55 0.24 6.02 27.18
C LEU A 55 0.06 5.01 28.30
N GLU A 56 -1.17 4.83 28.76
CA GLU A 56 -1.53 3.71 29.64
C GLU A 56 -1.39 2.36 28.92
N GLU A 57 -1.31 1.26 29.68
CA GLU A 57 -1.02 -0.07 29.13
C GLU A 57 -2.03 -0.50 28.05
N ALA A 58 -3.32 -0.27 28.27
CA ALA A 58 -4.36 -0.59 27.28
C ALA A 58 -4.16 0.18 25.96
N ALA A 59 -3.82 1.47 26.04
CA ALA A 59 -3.54 2.30 24.87
C ALA A 59 -2.24 1.85 24.16
N ARG A 60 -1.20 1.47 24.90
CA ARG A 60 0.03 0.89 24.31
C ARG A 60 -0.26 -0.39 23.54
N GLN A 61 -1.02 -1.30 24.13
CA GLN A 61 -1.40 -2.55 23.48
C GLN A 61 -2.24 -2.28 22.22
N ARG A 62 -3.20 -1.37 22.28
CA ARG A 62 -4.01 -0.96 21.12
C ARG A 62 -3.15 -0.38 20.00
N LYS A 63 -2.21 0.51 20.33
CA LYS A 63 -1.24 1.07 19.36
C LYS A 63 -0.42 -0.03 18.68
N ILE A 64 0.08 -1.01 19.45
CA ILE A 64 0.84 -2.15 18.88
C ILE A 64 -0.02 -2.96 17.91
N GLN A 65 -1.28 -3.24 18.24
CA GLN A 65 -2.19 -3.99 17.36
C GLN A 65 -2.44 -3.24 16.05
N LEU A 66 -2.62 -1.92 16.11
CA LEU A 66 -2.82 -1.09 14.92
C LEU A 66 -1.58 -1.05 14.03
N ILE A 67 -0.39 -0.90 14.63
CA ILE A 67 0.88 -0.96 13.88
C ILE A 67 1.05 -2.31 13.18
N LYS A 68 0.76 -3.43 13.86
CA LYS A 68 0.82 -4.76 13.25
C LYS A 68 -0.15 -4.88 12.07
N LYS A 69 -1.37 -4.36 12.20
CA LYS A 69 -2.36 -4.35 11.12
C LYS A 69 -1.85 -3.56 9.91
N ILE A 70 -1.36 -2.34 10.14
CA ILE A 70 -0.79 -1.47 9.08
C ILE A 70 0.32 -2.21 8.32
N LEU A 71 1.27 -2.83 9.04
CA LEU A 71 2.38 -3.56 8.43
C LEU A 71 1.92 -4.79 7.63
N ALA A 72 0.88 -5.49 8.11
CA ALA A 72 0.30 -6.63 7.40
C ALA A 72 -0.42 -6.18 6.12
N ASP A 73 -1.16 -5.07 6.16
CA ASP A 73 -1.79 -4.47 4.98
C ASP A 73 -0.72 -4.02 3.96
N ASP A 74 0.34 -3.35 4.40
CA ASP A 74 1.48 -2.94 3.54
C ASP A 74 2.15 -4.13 2.86
N ALA A 75 2.34 -5.23 3.57
CA ALA A 75 2.88 -6.46 3.00
C ALA A 75 1.95 -7.06 1.93
N ALA A 76 0.64 -7.05 2.17
CA ALA A 76 -0.34 -7.53 1.21
C ALA A 76 -0.39 -6.67 -0.06
N ILE A 77 -0.34 -5.34 0.09
CA ILE A 77 -0.28 -4.39 -1.04
C ILE A 77 0.96 -4.65 -1.89
N ARG A 78 2.13 -4.79 -1.25
CA ARG A 78 3.40 -5.06 -1.94
C ARG A 78 3.32 -6.36 -2.76
N ASN A 79 2.93 -7.46 -2.11
CA ASN A 79 2.85 -8.77 -2.77
C ASN A 79 1.92 -8.74 -4.00
N ARG A 80 0.78 -8.06 -3.89
CA ARG A 80 -0.18 -7.91 -4.99
C ARG A 80 0.39 -7.08 -6.14
N THR A 81 1.02 -5.96 -5.82
CA THR A 81 1.61 -5.06 -6.82
C THR A 81 2.77 -5.76 -7.55
N GLU A 82 3.63 -6.47 -6.82
CA GLU A 82 4.75 -7.26 -7.39
C GLU A 82 4.25 -8.38 -8.31
N SER A 83 3.20 -9.11 -7.90
CA SER A 83 2.58 -10.15 -8.72
C SER A 83 2.03 -9.61 -10.04
N TRP A 84 1.31 -8.48 -9.99
CA TRP A 84 0.77 -7.83 -11.19
C TRP A 84 1.87 -7.32 -12.13
N MET A 85 2.93 -6.69 -11.60
CA MET A 85 4.09 -6.27 -12.40
C MET A 85 4.76 -7.46 -13.10
N GLY A 86 4.91 -8.59 -12.40
CA GLY A 86 5.45 -9.82 -13.01
C GLY A 86 4.54 -10.37 -14.12
N GLN A 87 3.22 -10.27 -13.97
CA GLN A 87 2.28 -10.64 -15.03
C GLN A 87 2.39 -9.69 -16.24
N LEU A 88 2.44 -8.37 -16.00
CA LEU A 88 2.59 -7.37 -17.06
C LEU A 88 3.86 -7.59 -17.88
N GLN A 89 4.99 -7.84 -17.20
CA GLN A 89 6.26 -8.14 -17.85
C GLN A 89 6.18 -9.37 -18.77
N ARG A 90 5.51 -10.44 -18.33
CA ARG A 90 5.31 -11.64 -19.17
C ARG A 90 4.48 -11.34 -20.43
N ILE A 91 3.39 -10.57 -20.30
CA ILE A 91 2.54 -10.17 -21.44
C ILE A 91 3.34 -9.31 -22.44
N MET A 92 4.13 -8.35 -21.93
CA MET A 92 4.98 -7.52 -22.79
C MET A 92 6.05 -8.33 -23.51
N GLN A 93 6.61 -9.34 -22.85
CA GLN A 93 7.57 -10.25 -23.48
C GLN A 93 6.91 -11.11 -24.55
N SER A 94 5.76 -11.74 -24.31
CA SER A 94 5.08 -12.56 -25.32
C SER A 94 4.73 -11.76 -26.57
N ASN A 95 4.19 -10.55 -26.41
CA ASN A 95 3.86 -9.65 -27.54
C ASN A 95 5.09 -9.31 -28.40
N ARG A 96 6.27 -9.11 -27.79
CA ARG A 96 7.51 -8.88 -28.54
C ARG A 96 7.98 -10.10 -29.32
N HIS A 97 7.78 -11.31 -28.77
CA HIS A 97 8.11 -12.55 -29.47
C HIS A 97 7.19 -12.75 -30.68
N GLU A 98 5.87 -12.52 -30.53
CA GLU A 98 4.91 -12.60 -31.63
C GLU A 98 5.20 -11.61 -32.76
N GLN A 99 5.52 -10.35 -32.42
CA GLN A 99 5.90 -9.33 -33.40
C GLN A 99 7.14 -9.73 -34.21
N ARG A 100 8.15 -10.32 -33.57
CA ARG A 100 9.37 -10.79 -34.25
C ARG A 100 9.07 -11.93 -35.20
N LEU A 101 8.25 -12.91 -34.78
CA LEU A 101 7.85 -14.02 -35.65
C LEU A 101 7.07 -13.52 -36.87
N ASN A 102 6.10 -12.63 -36.69
CA ASN A 102 5.35 -12.06 -37.80
C ASN A 102 6.23 -11.26 -38.77
N GLN A 103 7.27 -10.57 -38.29
CA GLN A 103 8.23 -9.88 -39.16
C GLN A 103 9.09 -10.85 -39.98
N SER A 104 9.52 -11.97 -39.40
CA SER A 104 10.34 -12.96 -40.10
C SER A 104 9.55 -13.83 -41.08
N TYR A 105 8.27 -14.09 -40.82
CA TYR A 105 7.41 -14.88 -41.71
C TYR A 105 6.61 -14.04 -42.72
N GLY A 106 6.35 -12.75 -42.45
CA GLY A 106 5.66 -11.83 -43.36
C GLY A 106 6.56 -11.11 -44.36
N ALA A 107 7.88 -11.35 -44.32
CA ALA A 107 8.87 -10.82 -45.26
C ALA A 107 9.27 -11.81 -46.37
N MET A 108 8.51 -12.89 -46.55
CA MET A 108 8.59 -13.82 -47.70
C MET A 108 7.39 -13.58 -48.63
#